data_AF-R0KPU3-F1
#
_entry.id   AF-R0KPU3-F1
#
_cell.length_a   1.000
_cell.length_b   1.000
_cell.length_c   1.000
_cell.angle_alpha   90.00
_cell.angle_beta   90.00
_cell.angle_gamma   90.00
#
_symmetry.space_group_name_H-M   'P 1'
#
loop_
_entity.id
_entity.type
_entity.pdbx_description
1 polymer ?
#
loop_
_entity_poly.entity_id
_entity_poly.type
_entity_poly.pdbx_seq_one_letter_code
_entity_poly.pdbx_strand_id
1 'polypeptide(L)'
;MQQRPCLTDLPTEILEAIFLNLDPLSLVAVSQANKFIKRLTTDAPIIWRHLCKTQFKTWDARHHIAAKFAAPLSDVDWRALYMTKHMINRRTRDLLNHIVATQRDRIRCINDIADYGYDAKEALLRECACPDDADDVLARRYYANAVLERIHREVAIKLWSSLQDGKDVPIERALGAYDVFARVGEEVDVDVVSDDIGQLANGLLEEYPHFRNWSPRDKASTLASYLRNRGFNGVPDRSYRALRNSFIGLVLRSAAHESLPLISVAIYCAVARRVGLDARPCGFLFHVYTLVYAPKNYTLDGKYKPTSSTERDYMYLDPFRSTSEVRQGDLQRTLRDMGVPTSEHGAFLTDTNTREMVLRTARNIMNSVQTIREAEAGMRNVQASWVNASPDMDNAFYATIWAMLLLGPNDDPSNIGHTTIRRRQYLPYLLEHFQMHFPWDVTLLSRYVIPMFYNQPEGHRLLQFVQSMNHVDSMPKPIISRSERTTKVAFKVGQMFQHKRYGYEGVITGWDVVCDANEDWIQNMRVDALPNGRNQAFYHVLVCDKSVRYVAAENIQPVSEHTYPSEALLKLAGRHFKRWDDANHCFVSNVREEYPHD
;
A
#
# COMPACT_ATOMS: atom_id res chain seq x y z
N MET A 1 26.58 -40.75 -50.24
CA MET A 1 25.41 -40.13 -49.58
C MET A 1 25.86 -38.81 -48.99
N GLN A 2 25.33 -37.67 -49.46
CA GLN A 2 25.58 -36.39 -48.79
C GLN A 2 24.88 -36.43 -47.42
N GLN A 3 25.63 -36.10 -46.37
CA GLN A 3 25.12 -36.00 -45.02
C GLN A 3 24.04 -34.91 -45.01
N ARG A 4 22.82 -35.23 -44.59
CA ARG A 4 21.76 -34.22 -44.47
C ARG A 4 22.19 -33.24 -43.36
N PRO A 5 22.08 -31.92 -43.59
CA PRO A 5 22.45 -30.94 -42.58
C PRO A 5 21.60 -31.14 -41.33
N CYS A 6 22.24 -31.22 -40.17
CA CYS A 6 21.58 -31.31 -38.87
C CYS A 6 21.60 -29.94 -38.18
N LEU A 7 20.58 -29.67 -37.36
CA LEU A 7 20.55 -28.46 -36.54
C LEU A 7 21.80 -28.33 -35.66
N THR A 8 22.31 -29.45 -35.13
CA THR A 8 23.51 -29.48 -34.28
C THR A 8 24.81 -29.18 -35.01
N ASP A 9 24.78 -29.07 -36.34
CA ASP A 9 25.96 -28.72 -37.15
C ASP A 9 26.16 -27.20 -37.25
N LEU A 10 25.19 -26.40 -36.78
CA LEU A 10 25.29 -24.94 -36.73
C LEU A 10 26.29 -24.50 -35.63
N PRO A 11 26.99 -23.37 -35.82
CA PRO A 11 27.82 -22.77 -34.78
C PRO A 11 27.01 -22.46 -33.51
N THR A 12 27.67 -22.56 -32.35
CA THR A 12 27.07 -22.34 -31.04
C THR A 12 26.34 -21.00 -30.96
N GLU A 13 26.92 -19.95 -31.52
CA GLU A 13 26.37 -18.59 -31.52
C GLU A 13 25.05 -18.51 -32.31
N ILE A 14 24.94 -19.28 -33.41
CA ILE A 14 23.71 -19.35 -34.22
C ILE A 14 22.64 -20.12 -33.47
N LEU A 15 23.02 -21.22 -32.79
CA LEU A 15 22.09 -21.98 -31.96
C LEU A 15 21.57 -21.15 -30.77
N GLU A 16 22.44 -20.40 -30.10
CA GLU A 16 22.03 -19.47 -29.03
C GLU A 16 21.09 -18.39 -29.56
N ALA A 17 21.37 -17.81 -30.73
CA ALA A 17 20.49 -16.84 -31.38
C ALA A 17 19.12 -17.44 -31.70
N ILE A 18 19.06 -18.69 -32.16
CA ILE A 18 17.78 -19.40 -32.38
C ILE A 18 17.05 -19.60 -31.05
N PHE A 19 17.74 -20.08 -30.02
CA PHE A 19 17.14 -20.38 -28.72
C PHE A 19 16.69 -19.14 -27.95
N LEU A 20 17.29 -17.97 -28.19
CA LEU A 20 16.83 -16.69 -27.64
C LEU A 20 15.42 -16.31 -28.11
N ASN A 21 14.92 -16.89 -29.20
CA ASN A 21 13.56 -16.66 -29.71
C ASN A 21 12.52 -17.65 -29.15
N LEU A 22 12.94 -18.62 -28.32
CA LEU A 22 12.04 -19.61 -27.75
C LEU A 22 11.44 -19.10 -26.43
N ASP A 23 10.16 -19.37 -26.23
CA ASP A 23 9.55 -19.24 -24.90
C ASP A 23 10.13 -20.30 -23.93
N PRO A 24 9.99 -20.12 -22.62
CA PRO A 24 10.56 -21.03 -21.63
C PRO A 24 10.14 -22.49 -21.77
N LEU A 25 8.88 -22.78 -22.16
CA LEU A 25 8.40 -24.14 -22.31
C LEU A 25 9.04 -24.80 -23.53
N SER A 26 9.11 -24.09 -24.65
CA SER A 26 9.78 -24.54 -25.86
C SER A 26 11.28 -24.76 -25.64
N LEU A 27 11.95 -23.86 -24.90
CA LEU A 27 13.36 -24.01 -24.55
C LEU A 27 13.61 -25.27 -23.71
N VAL A 28 12.76 -25.54 -22.72
CA VAL A 28 12.84 -26.77 -21.91
C VAL A 28 12.57 -28.01 -22.77
N ALA A 29 11.59 -27.99 -23.66
CA ALA A 29 11.31 -29.10 -24.56
C ALA A 29 12.50 -29.40 -25.48
N VAL A 30 13.09 -28.37 -26.10
CA VAL A 30 14.27 -28.50 -26.97
C VAL A 30 15.50 -28.98 -26.19
N SER A 31 15.68 -28.53 -24.94
CA SER A 31 16.76 -29.01 -24.05
C SER A 31 16.73 -30.52 -23.79
N GLN A 32 15.57 -31.17 -23.98
CA GLN A 32 15.41 -32.61 -23.78
C GLN A 32 15.72 -33.43 -25.04
N ALA A 33 15.96 -32.79 -26.18
CA ALA A 33 16.15 -33.48 -27.46
C ALA A 33 17.48 -34.27 -27.53
N ASN A 34 18.59 -33.70 -27.07
CA ASN A 34 19.88 -34.40 -26.98
C ASN A 34 20.84 -33.76 -25.95
N LYS A 35 21.94 -34.45 -25.62
CA LYS A 35 22.92 -34.00 -24.62
C LYS A 35 23.64 -32.70 -24.97
N PHE A 36 23.94 -32.47 -26.25
CA PHE A 36 24.64 -31.26 -26.71
C PHE A 36 23.75 -30.02 -26.55
N ILE A 37 22.51 -30.09 -27.05
CA ILE A 37 21.50 -29.03 -26.90
C ILE A 37 21.17 -28.80 -25.43
N LYS A 38 21.05 -29.87 -24.63
CA LYS A 38 20.85 -29.75 -23.17
C LYS A 38 21.96 -28.93 -22.52
N ARG A 39 23.22 -29.23 -22.85
CA ARG A 39 24.39 -28.52 -22.31
C ARG A 39 24.38 -27.07 -22.76
N LEU A 40 24.17 -26.82 -24.05
CA LEU A 40 24.13 -25.47 -24.61
C LEU A 40 23.03 -24.61 -23.97
N THR A 41 21.80 -25.11 -23.92
CA THR A 41 20.67 -24.39 -23.31
C THR A 41 20.78 -24.23 -21.80
N THR A 42 21.55 -25.09 -21.12
CA THR A 42 21.80 -25.00 -19.68
C THR A 42 22.91 -24.02 -19.35
N ASP A 43 24.02 -24.08 -20.09
CA ASP A 43 25.26 -23.37 -19.76
C ASP A 43 25.29 -21.95 -20.35
N ALA A 44 24.47 -21.63 -21.35
CA ALA A 44 24.44 -20.32 -22.01
C ALA A 44 23.76 -19.24 -21.14
N PRO A 45 24.52 -18.33 -20.47
CA PRO A 45 23.94 -17.37 -19.54
C PRO A 45 23.12 -16.29 -20.25
N ILE A 46 23.41 -16.04 -21.53
CA ILE A 46 22.72 -15.04 -22.36
C ILE A 46 21.24 -15.37 -22.56
N ILE A 47 20.90 -16.66 -22.70
CA ILE A 47 19.52 -17.13 -22.86
C ILE A 47 18.75 -16.85 -21.57
N TRP A 48 19.29 -17.25 -20.42
CA TRP A 48 18.63 -17.08 -19.13
C TRP A 48 18.55 -15.62 -18.68
N ARG A 49 19.57 -14.80 -18.97
CA ARG A 49 19.50 -13.35 -18.75
C ARG A 49 18.41 -12.71 -19.59
N HIS A 50 18.30 -13.11 -20.85
CA HIS A 50 17.23 -12.64 -21.73
C HIS A 50 15.86 -13.00 -21.16
N LEU A 51 15.63 -14.26 -20.78
CA LEU A 51 14.37 -14.69 -20.17
C LEU A 51 14.07 -13.95 -18.86
N CYS A 52 15.07 -13.74 -17.99
CA CYS A 52 14.90 -12.92 -16.79
C CYS A 52 14.44 -11.48 -17.10
N LYS A 53 14.92 -10.90 -18.22
CA LYS A 53 14.60 -9.54 -18.63
C LYS A 53 13.25 -9.43 -19.34
N THR A 54 12.85 -10.45 -20.09
CA THR A 54 11.62 -10.41 -20.91
C THR A 54 10.42 -11.03 -20.23
N GLN A 55 10.61 -12.01 -19.34
CA GLN A 55 9.51 -12.72 -18.67
C GLN A 55 9.10 -12.09 -17.34
N PHE A 56 9.97 -11.27 -16.73
CA PHE A 56 9.71 -10.65 -15.43
C PHE A 56 9.97 -9.15 -15.46
N LYS A 57 8.98 -8.38 -15.01
CA LYS A 57 9.01 -6.93 -14.83
C LYS A 57 9.39 -6.53 -13.41
N THR A 58 8.95 -7.28 -12.40
CA THR A 58 9.12 -6.94 -10.98
C THR A 58 10.07 -7.91 -10.29
N TRP A 59 10.97 -7.36 -9.48
CA TRP A 59 11.95 -8.12 -8.70
C TRP A 59 11.98 -7.59 -7.28
N ASP A 60 12.06 -8.49 -6.31
CA ASP A 60 12.31 -8.06 -4.93
C ASP A 60 13.67 -7.36 -4.81
N ALA A 61 13.74 -6.31 -3.97
CA ALA A 61 14.92 -5.49 -3.79
C ALA A 61 16.17 -6.30 -3.38
N ARG A 62 15.98 -7.45 -2.71
CA ARG A 62 17.07 -8.38 -2.33
C ARG A 62 17.91 -8.87 -3.51
N HIS A 63 17.37 -8.83 -4.73
CA HIS A 63 18.07 -9.31 -5.91
C HIS A 63 19.05 -8.30 -6.47
N HIS A 64 18.93 -7.01 -6.16
CA HIS A 64 19.68 -5.93 -6.79
C HIS A 64 19.72 -6.05 -8.33
N ILE A 65 18.55 -6.33 -8.94
CA ILE A 65 18.46 -6.82 -10.31
C ILE A 65 19.03 -5.83 -11.35
N ALA A 66 18.87 -4.52 -11.13
CA ALA A 66 19.42 -3.49 -12.01
C ALA A 66 20.95 -3.57 -12.08
N ALA A 67 21.61 -3.77 -10.93
CA ALA A 67 23.05 -3.94 -10.86
C ALA A 67 23.50 -5.23 -11.57
N LYS A 68 22.76 -6.34 -11.36
CA LYS A 68 23.00 -7.61 -12.07
C LYS A 68 22.88 -7.45 -13.59
N PHE A 69 21.90 -6.69 -14.07
CA PHE A 69 21.76 -6.42 -15.50
C PHE A 69 22.86 -5.51 -16.07
N ALA A 70 23.53 -4.70 -15.25
CA ALA A 70 24.67 -3.88 -15.67
C ALA A 70 26.01 -4.63 -15.59
N ALA A 71 26.08 -5.72 -14.82
CA ALA A 71 27.28 -6.52 -14.61
C ALA A 71 27.62 -7.42 -15.83
N PRO A 72 28.88 -7.88 -15.94
CA PRO A 72 29.29 -8.93 -16.88
C PRO A 72 28.40 -10.18 -16.82
N LEU A 73 28.20 -10.83 -17.98
CA LEU A 73 27.32 -12.00 -18.12
C LEU A 73 27.71 -13.16 -17.20
N SER A 74 29.00 -13.33 -16.91
CA SER A 74 29.58 -14.40 -16.09
C SER A 74 29.30 -14.26 -14.60
N ASP A 75 28.94 -13.07 -14.13
CA ASP A 75 28.94 -12.75 -12.69
C ASP A 75 27.67 -13.20 -11.98
N VAL A 76 26.67 -13.63 -12.74
CA VAL A 76 25.35 -14.00 -12.24
C VAL A 76 24.95 -15.36 -12.79
N ASP A 77 24.56 -16.28 -11.90
CA ASP A 77 23.87 -17.49 -12.30
C ASP A 77 22.42 -17.16 -12.72
N TRP A 78 22.27 -16.72 -13.96
CA TRP A 78 20.99 -16.30 -14.53
C TRP A 78 19.97 -17.44 -14.56
N ARG A 79 20.43 -18.68 -14.73
CA ARG A 79 19.56 -19.85 -14.76
C ARG A 79 19.00 -20.13 -13.37
N ALA A 80 19.82 -20.15 -12.34
CA ALA A 80 19.36 -20.33 -10.96
C ALA A 80 18.42 -19.19 -10.54
N LEU A 81 18.71 -17.95 -10.95
CA LEU A 81 17.86 -16.80 -10.68
C LEU A 81 16.48 -16.94 -11.35
N TYR A 82 16.45 -17.33 -12.63
CA TYR A 82 15.21 -17.59 -13.37
C TYR A 82 14.39 -18.71 -12.70
N MET A 83 15.04 -19.83 -12.36
CA MET A 83 14.37 -20.97 -11.72
C MET A 83 13.80 -20.60 -10.37
N THR A 84 14.53 -19.82 -9.57
CA THR A 84 14.06 -19.32 -8.27
C THR A 84 12.79 -18.51 -8.42
N LYS A 85 12.80 -17.53 -9.34
CA LYS A 85 11.64 -16.68 -9.63
C LYS A 85 10.45 -17.48 -10.15
N HIS A 86 10.68 -18.44 -11.03
CA HIS A 86 9.62 -19.32 -11.56
C HIS A 86 9.02 -20.22 -10.46
N MET A 87 9.84 -20.78 -9.57
CA MET A 87 9.37 -21.56 -8.42
C MET A 87 8.53 -20.72 -7.46
N ILE A 88 8.93 -19.47 -7.20
CA ILE A 88 8.14 -18.53 -6.39
C ILE A 88 6.77 -18.32 -7.03
N ASN A 89 6.69 -18.01 -8.33
CA ASN A 89 5.42 -17.82 -9.01
C ASN A 89 4.49 -19.04 -8.88
N ARG A 90 5.03 -20.25 -9.06
CA ARG A 90 4.27 -21.48 -8.87
C ARG A 90 3.80 -21.65 -7.42
N ARG A 91 4.70 -21.45 -6.45
CA ARG A 91 4.39 -21.62 -5.04
C ARG A 91 3.37 -20.60 -4.55
N THR A 92 3.44 -19.36 -5.03
CA THR A 92 2.43 -18.32 -4.81
C THR A 92 1.05 -18.79 -5.25
N ARG A 93 0.94 -19.37 -6.46
CA ARG A 93 -0.33 -19.92 -6.96
C ARG A 93 -0.83 -21.10 -6.14
N ASP A 94 0.06 -22.03 -5.76
CA ASP A 94 -0.29 -23.19 -4.94
C ASP A 94 -0.83 -22.76 -3.55
N LEU A 95 -0.17 -21.79 -2.92
CA LEU A 95 -0.61 -21.22 -1.63
C LEU A 95 -1.92 -20.43 -1.77
N LEU A 96 -2.10 -19.67 -2.85
CA LEU A 96 -3.36 -18.96 -3.11
C LEU A 96 -4.52 -19.93 -3.31
N ASN A 97 -4.30 -21.02 -4.05
CA ASN A 97 -5.30 -22.07 -4.21
C ASN A 97 -5.69 -22.69 -2.85
N HIS A 98 -4.74 -22.84 -1.92
CA HIS A 98 -5.03 -23.30 -0.55
C HIS A 98 -5.88 -22.28 0.22
N ILE A 99 -5.51 -20.99 0.17
CA ILE A 99 -6.25 -19.89 0.83
C ILE A 99 -7.70 -19.84 0.33
N VAL A 100 -7.91 -20.02 -0.98
CA VAL A 100 -9.25 -20.06 -1.55
C VAL A 100 -9.98 -21.33 -1.11
N ALA A 101 -9.36 -22.50 -1.17
CA ALA A 101 -10.02 -23.77 -0.93
C ALA A 101 -10.47 -24.02 0.52
N THR A 102 -9.75 -23.50 1.52
CA THR A 102 -10.04 -23.74 2.94
C THR A 102 -9.90 -22.47 3.77
N GLN A 103 -10.58 -22.43 4.92
CA GLN A 103 -10.42 -21.38 5.92
C GLN A 103 -9.26 -21.62 6.90
N ARG A 104 -8.57 -22.75 6.79
CA ARG A 104 -7.46 -23.11 7.68
C ARG A 104 -6.14 -22.56 7.19
N ASP A 105 -5.27 -22.22 8.12
CA ASP A 105 -3.89 -21.77 7.86
C ASP A 105 -3.80 -20.59 6.87
N ARG A 106 -4.85 -19.76 6.74
CA ARG A 106 -4.87 -18.64 5.80
C ARG A 106 -3.83 -17.60 6.19
N ILE A 107 -3.70 -17.31 7.49
CA ILE A 107 -2.69 -16.37 8.00
C ILE A 107 -1.30 -16.87 7.60
N ARG A 108 -1.00 -18.15 7.85
CA ARG A 108 0.29 -18.74 7.47
C ARG A 108 0.54 -18.63 5.97
N CYS A 109 -0.40 -19.08 5.14
CA CYS A 109 -0.22 -19.10 3.69
C CYS A 109 -0.06 -17.70 3.09
N ILE A 110 -0.84 -16.72 3.56
CA ILE A 110 -0.71 -15.32 3.11
C ILE A 110 0.68 -14.78 3.47
N ASN A 111 1.18 -15.09 4.66
CA ASN A 111 2.49 -14.62 5.11
C ASN A 111 3.65 -15.34 4.40
N ASP A 112 3.52 -16.63 4.11
CA ASP A 112 4.50 -17.37 3.29
C ASP A 112 4.64 -16.75 1.89
N ILE A 113 3.52 -16.33 1.27
CA ILE A 113 3.57 -15.60 0.00
C ILE A 113 4.22 -14.22 0.21
N ALA A 114 3.83 -13.51 1.28
CA ALA A 114 4.32 -12.16 1.54
C ALA A 114 5.84 -12.10 1.79
N ASP A 115 6.44 -13.14 2.37
CA ASP A 115 7.89 -13.26 2.58
C ASP A 115 8.67 -13.41 1.24
N TYR A 116 8.00 -13.70 0.11
CA TYR A 116 8.61 -13.57 -1.22
C TYR A 116 8.72 -12.11 -1.68
N GLY A 117 8.04 -11.17 -1.03
CA GLY A 117 8.03 -9.75 -1.38
C GLY A 117 7.58 -9.52 -2.82
N TYR A 118 8.24 -8.60 -3.54
CA TYR A 118 7.89 -8.31 -4.93
C TYR A 118 8.23 -9.42 -5.92
N ASP A 119 8.81 -10.53 -5.45
CA ASP A 119 8.91 -11.70 -6.30
C ASP A 119 7.55 -12.32 -6.62
N ALA A 120 6.58 -12.23 -5.71
CA ALA A 120 5.22 -12.75 -5.89
C ALA A 120 4.28 -11.76 -6.61
N LYS A 121 4.65 -10.47 -6.75
CA LYS A 121 3.78 -9.38 -7.23
C LYS A 121 3.12 -9.68 -8.57
N GLU A 122 3.89 -10.09 -9.59
CA GLU A 122 3.33 -10.42 -10.90
C GLU A 122 2.38 -11.61 -10.88
N ALA A 123 2.70 -12.65 -10.10
CA ALA A 123 1.80 -13.81 -9.97
C ALA A 123 0.47 -13.36 -9.36
N LEU A 124 0.51 -12.56 -8.29
CA LEU A 124 -0.69 -12.02 -7.65
C LEU A 124 -1.48 -11.10 -8.59
N LEU A 125 -0.83 -10.21 -9.36
CA LEU A 125 -1.51 -9.35 -10.33
C LEU A 125 -2.25 -10.15 -11.41
N ARG A 126 -1.68 -11.27 -11.89
CA ARG A 126 -2.38 -12.17 -12.83
C ARG A 126 -3.61 -12.82 -12.20
N GLU A 127 -3.53 -13.20 -10.93
CA GLU A 127 -4.65 -13.78 -10.19
C GLU A 127 -5.72 -12.72 -9.84
N CYS A 128 -5.33 -11.46 -9.59
CA CYS A 128 -6.25 -10.32 -9.49
C CYS A 128 -6.97 -10.04 -10.82
N ALA A 129 -6.33 -10.32 -11.95
CA ALA A 129 -6.89 -10.20 -13.29
C ALA A 129 -7.48 -11.54 -13.82
N CYS A 130 -7.74 -12.50 -12.94
CA CYS A 130 -8.33 -13.78 -13.32
C CYS A 130 -9.64 -13.58 -14.12
N PRO A 131 -9.92 -14.34 -15.18
CA PRO A 131 -11.13 -14.21 -16.00
C PRO A 131 -12.46 -14.29 -15.22
N ASP A 132 -13.52 -13.64 -15.74
CA ASP A 132 -14.84 -13.62 -15.10
C ASP A 132 -15.54 -14.99 -15.06
N ASP A 133 -15.14 -15.92 -15.93
CA ASP A 133 -15.69 -17.27 -16.03
C ASP A 133 -15.00 -18.29 -15.10
N ALA A 134 -14.01 -17.87 -14.31
CA ALA A 134 -13.36 -18.74 -13.34
C ALA A 134 -14.32 -19.11 -12.18
N ASP A 135 -14.31 -20.38 -11.77
CA ASP A 135 -15.24 -20.90 -10.73
C ASP A 135 -15.08 -20.20 -9.36
N ASP A 136 -13.89 -19.66 -9.08
CA ASP A 136 -13.55 -18.97 -7.84
C ASP A 136 -13.17 -17.50 -8.03
N VAL A 137 -13.64 -16.87 -9.12
CA VAL A 137 -13.25 -15.51 -9.53
C VAL A 137 -13.28 -14.48 -8.39
N LEU A 138 -14.34 -14.41 -7.58
CA LEU A 138 -14.45 -13.42 -6.51
C LEU A 138 -13.42 -13.70 -5.40
N ALA A 139 -13.35 -14.95 -4.95
CA ALA A 139 -12.41 -15.34 -3.88
C ALA A 139 -10.96 -15.18 -4.30
N ARG A 140 -10.63 -15.62 -5.52
CA ARG A 140 -9.28 -15.53 -6.08
C ARG A 140 -8.83 -14.08 -6.21
N ARG A 141 -9.66 -13.21 -6.80
CA ARG A 141 -9.35 -11.77 -6.92
C ARG A 141 -9.21 -11.11 -5.56
N TYR A 142 -10.10 -11.41 -4.61
CA TYR A 142 -10.05 -10.86 -3.26
C TYR A 142 -8.76 -11.25 -2.52
N TYR A 143 -8.43 -12.54 -2.47
CA TYR A 143 -7.26 -13.01 -1.73
C TYR A 143 -5.94 -12.65 -2.42
N ALA A 144 -5.89 -12.64 -3.75
CA ALA A 144 -4.73 -12.14 -4.47
C ALA A 144 -4.46 -10.67 -4.14
N ASN A 145 -5.51 -9.84 -4.12
CA ASN A 145 -5.42 -8.43 -3.72
C ASN A 145 -5.00 -8.26 -2.25
N ALA A 146 -5.60 -9.03 -1.34
CA ALA A 146 -5.27 -9.00 0.08
C ALA A 146 -3.80 -9.34 0.38
N VAL A 147 -3.25 -10.34 -0.31
CA VAL A 147 -1.83 -10.72 -0.18
C VAL A 147 -0.93 -9.62 -0.77
N LEU A 148 -1.30 -9.04 -1.91
CA LEU A 148 -0.54 -7.97 -2.53
C LEU A 148 -0.52 -6.70 -1.66
N GLU A 149 -1.65 -6.33 -1.06
CA GLU A 149 -1.73 -5.27 -0.06
C GLU A 149 -0.80 -5.54 1.14
N ARG A 150 -0.82 -6.76 1.69
CA ARG A 150 0.10 -7.16 2.78
C ARG A 150 1.56 -6.99 2.38
N ILE A 151 1.95 -7.35 1.15
CA ILE A 151 3.33 -7.12 0.66
C ILE A 151 3.64 -5.62 0.64
N HIS A 152 2.74 -4.81 0.05
CA HIS A 152 2.91 -3.36 -0.03
C HIS A 152 3.02 -2.68 1.34
N ARG A 153 2.19 -3.09 2.32
CA ARG A 153 2.26 -2.58 3.69
C ARG A 153 3.63 -2.85 4.33
N GLU A 154 4.18 -4.04 4.16
CA GLU A 154 5.50 -4.35 4.70
C GLU A 154 6.62 -3.56 4.01
N VAL A 155 6.52 -3.33 2.69
CA VAL A 155 7.47 -2.46 1.97
C VAL A 155 7.47 -1.04 2.56
N ALA A 156 6.29 -0.47 2.78
CA ALA A 156 6.15 0.86 3.40
C ALA A 156 6.68 0.88 4.85
N ILE A 157 6.35 -0.13 5.67
CA ILE A 157 6.83 -0.26 7.05
C ILE A 157 8.36 -0.39 7.09
N LYS A 158 8.98 -1.15 6.18
CA LYS A 158 10.45 -1.30 6.08
C LYS A 158 11.14 0.04 5.77
N LEU A 159 10.53 0.89 4.95
CA LEU A 159 11.06 2.23 4.68
C LEU A 159 10.99 3.13 5.91
N TRP A 160 9.85 3.16 6.61
CA TRP A 160 9.72 3.94 7.83
C TRP A 160 10.61 3.41 8.96
N SER A 161 10.74 2.09 9.11
CA SER A 161 11.69 1.48 10.05
C SER A 161 13.13 1.86 9.71
N SER A 162 13.51 1.85 8.43
CA SER A 162 14.85 2.28 8.00
C SER A 162 15.12 3.74 8.34
N LEU A 163 14.10 4.59 8.21
CA LEU A 163 14.17 6.00 8.60
C LEU A 163 14.25 6.18 10.12
N GLN A 164 13.56 5.34 10.90
CA GLN A 164 13.68 5.29 12.36
C GLN A 164 15.11 4.91 12.79
N ASP A 165 15.73 3.95 12.09
CA ASP A 165 17.11 3.49 12.33
C ASP A 165 18.18 4.51 11.90
N GLY A 166 17.79 5.69 11.43
CA GLY A 166 18.70 6.76 11.03
C GLY A 166 19.36 6.57 9.65
N LYS A 167 18.86 5.65 8.81
CA LYS A 167 19.34 5.49 7.43
C LYS A 167 18.88 6.68 6.58
N ASP A 168 19.71 7.08 5.60
CA ASP A 168 19.35 8.12 4.62
C ASP A 168 18.30 7.58 3.63
N VAL A 169 17.02 7.78 3.97
CA VAL A 169 15.89 7.47 3.09
C VAL A 169 15.48 8.76 2.35
N PRO A 170 15.53 8.79 1.01
CA PRO A 170 15.07 9.94 0.23
C PRO A 170 13.61 10.31 0.53
N ILE A 171 13.32 11.61 0.59
CA ILE A 171 12.01 12.13 1.01
C ILE A 171 10.87 11.59 0.14
N GLU A 172 11.08 11.48 -1.17
CA GLU A 172 10.08 10.98 -2.12
C GLU A 172 9.77 9.49 -1.90
N ARG A 173 10.75 8.68 -1.48
CA ARG A 173 10.54 7.27 -1.14
C ARG A 173 9.80 7.14 0.19
N ALA A 174 10.21 7.92 1.19
CA ALA A 174 9.59 7.91 2.51
C ALA A 174 8.13 8.36 2.49
N LEU A 175 7.79 9.34 1.63
CA LEU A 175 6.40 9.78 1.40
C LEU A 175 5.65 8.83 0.45
N GLY A 176 6.31 8.31 -0.58
CA GLY A 176 5.75 7.30 -1.49
C GLY A 176 5.39 5.98 -0.79
N ALA A 177 5.91 5.72 0.40
CA ALA A 177 5.44 4.65 1.26
C ALA A 177 3.94 4.75 1.58
N TYR A 178 3.37 5.96 1.69
CA TYR A 178 1.92 6.12 1.85
C TYR A 178 1.16 5.69 0.58
N ASP A 179 1.65 6.05 -0.60
CA ASP A 179 1.07 5.61 -1.88
C ASP A 179 1.04 4.08 -1.97
N VAL A 180 2.16 3.43 -1.64
CA VAL A 180 2.27 1.98 -1.67
C VAL A 180 1.38 1.32 -0.62
N PHE A 181 1.32 1.85 0.60
CA PHE A 181 0.47 1.31 1.65
C PHE A 181 -1.02 1.42 1.29
N ALA A 182 -1.45 2.53 0.69
CA ALA A 182 -2.86 2.87 0.51
C ALA A 182 -3.46 2.44 -0.84
N ARG A 183 -2.66 1.90 -1.76
CA ARG A 183 -3.07 1.59 -3.14
C ARG A 183 -2.59 0.21 -3.55
N VAL A 184 -3.22 -0.31 -4.60
CA VAL A 184 -2.82 -1.55 -5.25
C VAL A 184 -2.82 -1.35 -6.77
N GLY A 185 -1.93 -2.04 -7.46
CA GLY A 185 -1.85 -2.01 -8.92
C GLY A 185 -0.46 -2.35 -9.45
N GLU A 186 -0.36 -2.56 -10.76
CA GLU A 186 0.91 -2.86 -11.43
C GLU A 186 1.95 -1.76 -11.16
N GLU A 187 1.50 -0.51 -11.26
CA GLU A 187 2.35 0.67 -11.11
C GLU A 187 2.59 1.11 -9.65
N VAL A 188 2.07 0.39 -8.66
CA VAL A 188 2.25 0.74 -7.25
C VAL A 188 3.59 0.20 -6.77
N ASP A 189 4.59 1.08 -6.71
CA ASP A 189 5.93 0.79 -6.23
C ASP A 189 6.58 2.06 -5.64
N VAL A 190 7.51 1.91 -4.70
CA VAL A 190 8.26 3.04 -4.13
C VAL A 190 9.32 3.54 -5.10
N ASP A 191 9.82 2.65 -5.97
CA ASP A 191 10.82 3.00 -6.97
C ASP A 191 10.19 3.79 -8.12
N VAL A 192 8.91 3.52 -8.41
CA VAL A 192 8.10 4.27 -9.37
C VAL A 192 8.08 5.78 -9.06
N VAL A 193 7.83 6.18 -7.81
CA VAL A 193 7.86 7.61 -7.43
C VAL A 193 9.26 8.20 -7.64
N SER A 194 10.30 7.41 -7.38
CA SER A 194 11.69 7.85 -7.58
C SER A 194 12.05 8.02 -9.05
N ASP A 195 11.48 7.18 -9.92
CA ASP A 195 11.64 7.24 -11.38
C ASP A 195 10.90 8.45 -11.96
N ASP A 196 9.66 8.72 -11.52
CA ASP A 196 8.89 9.90 -11.92
C ASP A 196 9.65 11.20 -11.57
N ILE A 197 10.24 11.28 -10.37
CA ILE A 197 11.11 12.41 -9.98
C ILE A 197 12.39 12.45 -10.83
N GLY A 198 12.94 11.29 -11.19
CA GLY A 198 14.09 11.17 -12.09
C GLY A 198 13.81 11.74 -13.48
N GLN A 199 12.64 11.45 -14.04
CA GLN A 199 12.18 11.99 -15.32
C GLN A 199 12.05 13.52 -15.26
N LEU A 200 11.48 14.06 -14.17
CA LEU A 200 11.41 15.52 -13.97
C LEU A 200 12.80 16.17 -13.93
N ALA A 201 13.76 15.54 -13.22
CA ALA A 201 15.13 16.04 -13.13
C ALA A 201 15.87 15.99 -14.49
N ASN A 202 15.69 14.91 -15.25
CA ASN A 202 16.27 14.79 -16.59
C ASN A 202 15.67 15.83 -17.55
N GLY A 203 14.35 15.99 -17.56
CA GLY A 203 13.67 17.00 -18.37
C GLY A 203 14.12 18.44 -18.05
N LEU A 204 14.46 18.74 -16.80
CA LEU A 204 15.03 20.04 -16.42
C LEU A 204 16.41 20.26 -17.06
N LEU A 205 17.26 19.23 -17.04
CA LEU A 205 18.61 19.32 -17.61
C LEU A 205 18.59 19.32 -19.14
N GLU A 206 17.59 18.72 -19.76
CA GLU A 206 17.34 18.80 -21.21
C GLU A 206 16.87 20.20 -21.62
N GLU A 207 15.93 20.79 -20.87
CA GLU A 207 15.42 22.15 -21.13
C GLU A 207 16.49 23.22 -20.82
N TYR A 208 17.34 22.99 -19.81
CA TYR A 208 18.40 23.90 -19.37
C TYR A 208 19.77 23.20 -19.30
N PRO A 209 20.48 23.02 -20.43
CA PRO A 209 21.76 22.28 -20.47
C PRO A 209 22.86 22.84 -19.55
N HIS A 210 22.84 24.15 -19.29
CA HIS A 210 23.81 24.83 -18.44
C HIS A 210 23.35 24.98 -16.98
N PHE A 211 22.21 24.40 -16.59
CA PHE A 211 21.61 24.54 -15.27
C PHE A 211 22.61 24.28 -14.13
N ARG A 212 23.45 23.26 -14.28
CA ARG A 212 24.44 22.88 -13.25
C ARG A 212 25.50 23.95 -12.99
N ASN A 213 25.75 24.86 -13.93
CA ASN A 213 26.78 25.90 -13.83
C ASN A 213 26.24 27.22 -13.25
N TRP A 214 24.93 27.34 -13.08
CA TRP A 214 24.32 28.57 -12.57
C TRP A 214 24.49 28.75 -11.06
N SER A 215 24.25 29.99 -10.61
CA SER A 215 24.23 30.31 -9.18
C SER A 215 23.14 29.51 -8.46
N PRO A 216 23.31 29.20 -7.15
CA PRO A 216 22.24 28.58 -6.35
C PRO A 216 20.90 29.31 -6.47
N ARG A 217 20.88 30.64 -6.49
CA ARG A 217 19.67 31.46 -6.64
C ARG A 217 18.97 31.23 -7.97
N ASP A 218 19.71 31.29 -9.08
CA ASP A 218 19.14 31.10 -10.42
C ASP A 218 18.64 29.67 -10.60
N LYS A 219 19.39 28.67 -10.11
CA LYS A 219 18.93 27.27 -10.07
C LYS A 219 17.61 27.14 -9.34
N ALA A 220 17.49 27.79 -8.18
CA ALA A 220 16.34 27.67 -7.30
C ALA A 220 15.08 28.24 -7.95
N SER A 221 15.14 29.49 -8.43
CA SER A 221 14.01 30.13 -9.12
C SER A 221 13.67 29.46 -10.46
N THR A 222 14.66 28.96 -11.20
CA THR A 222 14.40 28.22 -12.45
C THR A 222 13.72 26.89 -12.16
N LEU A 223 14.18 26.11 -11.19
CA LEU A 223 13.55 24.84 -10.83
C LEU A 223 12.10 25.05 -10.39
N ALA A 224 11.82 26.08 -9.58
CA ALA A 224 10.45 26.41 -9.19
C ALA A 224 9.58 26.76 -10.42
N SER A 225 10.12 27.54 -11.35
CA SER A 225 9.43 27.91 -12.59
C SER A 225 9.18 26.70 -13.49
N TYR A 226 10.18 25.83 -13.66
CA TYR A 226 10.09 24.59 -14.44
C TYR A 226 8.96 23.68 -13.96
N LEU A 227 8.84 23.47 -12.64
CA LEU A 227 7.78 22.65 -12.06
C LEU A 227 6.41 23.30 -12.26
N ARG A 228 6.27 24.61 -12.00
CA ARG A 228 4.99 25.31 -12.16
C ARG A 228 4.51 25.37 -13.61
N ASN A 229 5.43 25.54 -14.57
CA ASN A 229 5.12 25.50 -16.00
C ASN A 229 4.59 24.13 -16.46
N ARG A 230 4.90 23.07 -15.72
CA ARG A 230 4.36 21.70 -15.91
C ARG A 230 3.12 21.41 -15.08
N GLY A 231 2.52 22.43 -14.48
CA GLY A 231 1.26 22.28 -13.76
C GLY A 231 1.38 21.94 -12.29
N PHE A 232 2.58 21.80 -11.72
CA PHE A 232 2.82 21.60 -10.28
C PHE A 232 2.52 22.88 -9.48
N ASN A 233 1.27 23.30 -9.52
CA ASN A 233 0.72 24.41 -8.77
C ASN A 233 0.10 23.86 -7.49
N GLY A 234 0.25 24.59 -6.39
CA GLY A 234 -0.46 24.27 -5.16
C GLY A 234 -1.97 24.21 -5.37
N VAL A 235 -2.64 23.35 -4.59
CA VAL A 235 -4.10 23.21 -4.67
C VAL A 235 -4.84 24.48 -4.20
N PRO A 236 -5.99 24.85 -4.80
CA PRO A 236 -6.86 25.90 -4.26
C PRO A 236 -7.56 25.46 -2.96
N ASP A 237 -8.00 26.43 -2.15
CA ASP A 237 -8.60 26.20 -0.82
C ASP A 237 -9.73 25.15 -0.81
N ARG A 238 -10.59 25.15 -1.84
CA ARG A 238 -11.71 24.21 -2.00
C ARG A 238 -11.28 22.73 -2.02
N SER A 239 -10.07 22.46 -2.50
CA SER A 239 -9.54 21.11 -2.70
C SER A 239 -8.41 20.81 -1.74
N TYR A 240 -8.11 21.72 -0.80
CA TYR A 240 -7.04 21.56 0.20
C TYR A 240 -7.25 20.30 1.05
N ARG A 241 -8.50 19.91 1.32
CA ARG A 241 -8.82 18.73 2.14
C ARG A 241 -8.97 17.43 1.34
N ALA A 242 -8.76 17.46 0.02
CA ALA A 242 -8.87 16.26 -0.78
C ALA A 242 -7.73 15.30 -0.42
N LEU A 243 -8.09 14.10 0.04
CA LEU A 243 -7.15 13.10 0.57
C LEU A 243 -5.97 12.83 -0.38
N ARG A 244 -6.25 12.70 -1.69
CA ARG A 244 -5.25 12.44 -2.75
C ARG A 244 -4.08 13.42 -2.76
N ASN A 245 -4.30 14.67 -2.34
CA ASN A 245 -3.29 15.73 -2.39
C ASN A 245 -2.20 15.59 -1.30
N SER A 246 -2.36 14.61 -0.39
CA SER A 246 -1.35 14.19 0.59
C SER A 246 -0.43 13.07 0.08
N PHE A 247 -0.64 12.53 -1.12
CA PHE A 247 0.08 11.37 -1.66
C PHE A 247 0.95 11.78 -2.83
N ILE A 248 2.27 11.68 -2.67
CA ILE A 248 3.23 12.18 -3.66
C ILE A 248 3.10 11.49 -5.01
N GLY A 249 2.86 10.17 -5.03
CA GLY A 249 2.71 9.40 -6.27
C GLY A 249 1.42 9.77 -7.02
N LEU A 250 0.31 9.97 -6.31
CA LEU A 250 -0.93 10.46 -6.91
C LEU A 250 -0.76 11.87 -7.48
N VAL A 251 -0.08 12.76 -6.78
CA VAL A 251 0.20 14.12 -7.26
C VAL A 251 1.03 14.08 -8.55
N LEU A 252 2.14 13.33 -8.56
CA LEU A 252 3.05 13.24 -9.70
C LEU A 252 2.38 12.76 -10.99
N ARG A 253 1.30 11.97 -10.88
CA ARG A 253 0.62 11.35 -12.02
C ARG A 253 -0.75 11.92 -12.33
N SER A 254 -1.29 12.75 -11.44
CA SER A 254 -2.54 13.46 -11.71
C SER A 254 -2.32 14.54 -12.78
N ALA A 255 -3.23 14.67 -13.73
CA ALA A 255 -3.11 15.68 -14.80
C ALA A 255 -3.01 17.13 -14.30
N ALA A 256 -3.54 17.41 -13.11
CA ALA A 256 -3.53 18.74 -12.51
C ALA A 256 -2.38 18.97 -11.51
N HIS A 257 -1.67 17.91 -11.09
CA HIS A 257 -0.61 17.95 -10.07
C HIS A 257 -0.96 18.71 -8.78
N GLU A 258 -2.25 18.75 -8.42
CA GLU A 258 -2.74 19.43 -7.22
C GLU A 258 -2.13 18.80 -5.97
N SER A 259 -1.39 19.59 -5.20
CA SER A 259 -0.68 19.11 -4.02
C SER A 259 -0.90 20.00 -2.82
N LEU A 260 -0.74 19.43 -1.62
CA LEU A 260 -0.54 20.20 -0.40
C LEU A 260 0.87 20.83 -0.36
N PRO A 261 1.10 21.92 0.40
CA PRO A 261 2.40 22.59 0.47
C PRO A 261 3.56 21.65 0.79
N LEU A 262 3.33 20.69 1.69
CA LEU A 262 4.31 19.68 2.06
C LEU A 262 4.75 18.84 0.86
N ILE A 263 3.78 18.39 0.04
CA ILE A 263 4.06 17.53 -1.11
C ILE A 263 4.77 18.32 -2.22
N SER A 264 4.37 19.58 -2.48
CA SER A 264 5.06 20.43 -3.44
C SER A 264 6.53 20.68 -3.04
N VAL A 265 6.78 20.94 -1.76
CA VAL A 265 8.15 21.09 -1.23
C VAL A 265 8.93 19.78 -1.33
N ALA A 266 8.30 18.64 -1.01
CA ALA A 266 8.97 17.35 -1.13
C ALA A 266 9.40 17.03 -2.57
N ILE A 267 8.52 17.26 -3.54
CA ILE A 267 8.83 17.11 -4.97
C ILE A 267 9.98 18.04 -5.36
N TYR A 268 9.92 19.32 -4.99
CA TYR A 268 10.97 20.28 -5.27
C TYR A 268 12.32 19.83 -4.70
N CYS A 269 12.38 19.46 -3.42
CA CYS A 269 13.60 19.00 -2.76
C CYS A 269 14.16 17.72 -3.41
N ALA A 270 13.28 16.79 -3.81
CA ALA A 270 13.69 15.54 -4.45
C ALA A 270 14.27 15.75 -5.86
N VAL A 271 13.71 16.69 -6.64
CA VAL A 271 14.28 17.10 -7.94
C VAL A 271 15.59 17.87 -7.73
N ALA A 272 15.60 18.85 -6.82
CA ALA A 272 16.78 19.66 -6.49
C ALA A 272 17.99 18.80 -6.12
N ARG A 273 17.80 17.77 -5.28
CA ARG A 273 18.85 16.82 -4.90
C ARG A 273 19.45 16.11 -6.12
N ARG A 274 18.63 15.67 -7.08
CA ARG A 274 19.10 14.98 -8.31
C ARG A 274 19.89 15.87 -9.26
N VAL A 275 19.63 17.18 -9.23
CA VAL A 275 20.31 18.17 -10.09
C VAL A 275 21.45 18.92 -9.38
N GLY A 276 21.79 18.52 -8.15
CA GLY A 276 22.93 19.05 -7.40
C GLY A 276 22.66 20.38 -6.68
N LEU A 277 21.41 20.66 -6.31
CA LEU A 277 21.00 21.81 -5.49
C LEU A 277 20.65 21.34 -4.07
N ASP A 278 21.29 21.91 -3.04
CA ASP A 278 21.00 21.59 -1.62
C ASP A 278 19.72 22.33 -1.18
N ALA A 279 18.58 21.66 -1.35
CA ALA A 279 17.28 22.14 -0.94
C ALA A 279 16.69 21.23 0.13
N ARG A 280 16.17 21.83 1.21
CA ARG A 280 15.64 21.12 2.37
C ARG A 280 14.29 21.68 2.80
N PRO A 281 13.36 20.84 3.29
CA PRO A 281 12.09 21.34 3.78
C PRO A 281 12.30 22.20 5.04
N CYS A 282 11.45 23.21 5.23
CA CYS A 282 11.37 24.07 6.40
C CYS A 282 9.99 23.92 7.02
N GLY A 283 9.94 23.41 8.25
CA GLY A 283 8.70 23.07 8.93
C GLY A 283 7.99 24.28 9.54
N PHE A 284 7.29 25.09 8.74
CA PHE A 284 6.57 26.26 9.23
C PHE A 284 5.16 25.92 9.78
N LEU A 285 4.56 26.82 10.56
CA LEU A 285 3.20 26.65 11.08
C LEU A 285 2.17 26.65 9.95
N PHE A 286 1.34 25.61 9.89
CA PHE A 286 0.28 25.40 8.88
C PHE A 286 0.74 25.40 7.40
N HIS A 287 2.04 25.52 7.13
CA HIS A 287 2.63 25.54 5.78
C HIS A 287 4.00 24.86 5.77
N VAL A 288 4.60 24.67 4.60
CA VAL A 288 5.98 24.18 4.46
C VAL A 288 6.68 25.03 3.42
N TYR A 289 7.89 25.49 3.74
CA TYR A 289 8.76 26.22 2.81
C TYR A 289 9.95 25.36 2.41
N THR A 290 10.72 25.80 1.43
CA THR A 290 12.01 25.21 1.07
C THR A 290 13.13 26.16 1.46
N LEU A 291 14.16 25.65 2.11
CA LEU A 291 15.44 26.31 2.33
C LEU A 291 16.43 25.83 1.27
N VAL A 292 17.01 26.75 0.50
CA VAL A 292 18.06 26.44 -0.46
C VAL A 292 19.37 27.00 0.05
N TYR A 293 20.38 26.14 0.16
CA TYR A 293 21.70 26.50 0.67
C TYR A 293 22.71 26.70 -0.45
N ALA A 294 23.52 27.75 -0.33
CA ALA A 294 24.72 27.90 -1.11
C ALA A 294 25.79 26.87 -0.69
N PRO A 295 26.68 26.45 -1.61
CA PRO A 295 27.86 25.67 -1.25
C PRO A 295 28.72 26.37 -0.19
N LYS A 296 29.46 25.59 0.59
CA LYS A 296 30.41 26.17 1.57
C LYS A 296 31.39 27.10 0.85
N ASN A 297 31.62 28.27 1.43
CA ASN A 297 32.46 29.35 0.90
C ASN A 297 31.91 30.09 -0.34
N TYR A 298 30.62 29.98 -0.64
CA TYR A 298 29.98 30.72 -1.73
C TYR A 298 28.71 31.41 -1.24
N THR A 299 28.36 32.54 -1.87
CA THR A 299 27.05 33.17 -1.73
C THR A 299 26.01 32.49 -2.62
N LEU A 300 24.74 32.80 -2.42
CA LEU A 300 23.65 32.36 -3.28
C LEU A 300 23.79 32.82 -4.76
N ASP A 301 24.52 33.90 -5.00
CA ASP A 301 24.80 34.42 -6.35
C ASP A 301 26.08 33.81 -6.96
N GLY A 302 26.67 32.80 -6.31
CA GLY A 302 27.86 32.11 -6.79
C GLY A 302 29.18 32.85 -6.56
N LYS A 303 29.19 33.93 -5.78
CA LYS A 303 30.43 34.65 -5.45
C LYS A 303 31.21 33.91 -4.36
N TYR A 304 32.51 33.75 -4.55
CA TYR A 304 33.37 33.16 -3.52
C TYR A 304 33.41 34.06 -2.28
N LYS A 305 33.01 33.51 -1.14
CA LYS A 305 32.97 34.14 0.19
C LYS A 305 33.57 33.15 1.19
N PRO A 306 34.91 33.09 1.31
CA PRO A 306 35.56 32.18 2.25
C PRO A 306 35.16 32.55 3.68
N THR A 307 34.80 31.55 4.48
CA THR A 307 34.40 31.74 5.87
C THR A 307 34.87 30.57 6.73
N SER A 308 35.32 30.88 7.94
CA SER A 308 35.56 29.87 8.99
C SER A 308 34.27 29.40 9.66
N SER A 309 33.16 30.12 9.45
CA SER A 309 31.84 29.75 9.97
C SER A 309 31.31 28.48 9.30
N THR A 310 30.53 27.72 10.05
CA THR A 310 29.74 26.59 9.53
C THR A 310 28.43 27.06 8.89
N GLU A 311 28.02 28.31 9.13
CA GLU A 311 26.82 28.90 8.56
C GLU A 311 26.95 29.08 7.05
N ARG A 312 25.97 28.56 6.32
CA ARG A 312 25.85 28.69 4.87
C ARG A 312 24.88 29.82 4.55
N ASP A 313 25.12 30.52 3.45
CA ASP A 313 24.15 31.45 2.88
C ASP A 313 22.93 30.66 2.38
N TYR A 314 21.71 31.14 2.64
CA TYR A 314 20.48 30.43 2.30
C TYR A 314 19.33 31.37 1.95
N MET A 315 18.36 30.86 1.19
CA MET A 315 17.13 31.57 0.83
C MET A 315 15.90 30.69 1.07
N TYR A 316 14.75 31.33 1.28
CA TYR A 316 13.47 30.64 1.34
C TYR A 316 12.75 30.67 -0.01
N LEU A 317 12.09 29.57 -0.34
CA LEU A 317 11.17 29.46 -1.47
C LEU A 317 9.84 28.83 -1.03
N ASP A 318 8.78 29.17 -1.76
CA ASP A 318 7.47 28.54 -1.63
C ASP A 318 7.03 27.96 -2.99
N PRO A 319 7.54 26.78 -3.38
CA PRO A 319 7.17 26.15 -4.65
C PRO A 319 5.65 25.96 -4.85
N PHE A 320 4.91 25.87 -3.74
CA PHE A 320 3.44 25.75 -3.76
C PHE A 320 2.78 27.05 -4.27
N ARG A 321 3.25 28.24 -3.84
CA ARG A 321 2.64 29.54 -4.22
C ARG A 321 3.35 30.30 -5.33
N SER A 322 4.68 30.26 -5.38
CA SER A 322 5.46 31.18 -6.21
C SER A 322 6.81 30.60 -6.65
N THR A 323 7.51 31.33 -7.51
CA THR A 323 8.89 31.04 -7.96
C THR A 323 9.93 31.99 -7.36
N SER A 324 9.45 33.00 -6.64
CA SER A 324 10.25 34.09 -6.09
C SER A 324 10.72 33.78 -4.67
N GLU A 325 11.86 34.34 -4.30
CA GLU A 325 12.37 34.29 -2.93
C GLU A 325 11.34 34.84 -1.93
N VAL A 326 11.13 34.09 -0.84
CA VAL A 326 10.36 34.54 0.31
C VAL A 326 11.31 35.21 1.29
N ARG A 327 11.03 36.45 1.68
CA ARG A 327 11.93 37.17 2.60
C ARG A 327 11.72 36.67 4.03
N GLN A 328 12.82 36.42 4.73
CA GLN A 328 12.78 35.98 6.13
C GLN A 328 11.99 36.93 7.04
N GLY A 329 12.08 38.25 6.78
CA GLY A 329 11.33 39.26 7.53
C GLY A 329 9.80 39.11 7.42
N ASP A 330 9.30 38.57 6.31
CA ASP A 330 7.86 38.32 6.11
C ASP A 330 7.41 37.07 6.89
N LEU A 331 8.26 36.04 6.94
CA LEU A 331 8.02 34.84 7.76
C LEU A 331 8.02 35.18 9.25
N GLN A 332 8.99 35.96 9.71
CA GLN A 332 9.05 36.43 11.11
C GLN A 332 7.84 37.29 11.47
N ARG A 333 7.35 38.12 10.54
CA ARG A 333 6.11 38.89 10.74
C ARG A 333 4.92 37.97 10.90
N THR A 334 4.79 36.98 10.02
CA THR A 334 3.72 35.97 10.09
C THR A 334 3.73 35.23 11.43
N LEU A 335 4.89 34.85 11.95
CA LEU A 335 5.01 34.20 13.27
C LEU A 335 4.57 35.12 14.41
N ARG A 336 4.95 36.42 14.37
CA ARG A 336 4.48 37.40 15.35
C ARG A 336 2.96 37.57 15.31
N ASP A 337 2.40 37.65 14.11
CA ASP A 337 0.96 37.82 13.91
C ASP A 337 0.17 36.58 14.39
N MET A 338 0.78 35.39 14.34
CA MET A 338 0.26 34.14 14.93
C MET A 338 0.49 34.02 16.45
N GLY A 339 1.11 35.01 17.10
CA GLY A 339 1.36 35.03 18.54
C GLY A 339 2.55 34.18 19.01
N VAL A 340 3.44 33.75 18.10
CA VAL A 340 4.63 32.95 18.46
C VAL A 340 5.71 33.87 19.07
N PRO A 341 6.23 33.57 20.27
CA PRO A 341 7.31 34.34 20.88
C PRO A 341 8.57 34.39 19.99
N THR A 342 9.25 35.54 19.92
CA THR A 342 10.46 35.72 19.11
C THR A 342 11.57 34.72 19.46
N SER A 343 11.65 34.30 20.73
CA SER A 343 12.60 33.27 21.20
C SER A 343 12.39 31.91 20.54
N GLU A 344 11.17 31.61 20.06
CA GLU A 344 10.81 30.34 19.43
C GLU A 344 10.86 30.40 17.90
N HIS A 345 11.05 31.59 17.30
CA HIS A 345 11.05 31.73 15.84
C HIS A 345 12.10 30.86 15.17
N GLY A 346 13.27 30.68 15.81
CA GLY A 346 14.33 29.83 15.30
C GLY A 346 13.84 28.43 14.92
N ALA A 347 13.00 27.80 15.75
CA ALA A 347 12.51 26.44 15.52
C ALA A 347 11.62 26.30 14.26
N PHE A 348 10.99 27.38 13.81
CA PHE A 348 10.12 27.41 12.63
C PHE A 348 10.82 27.90 11.35
N LEU A 349 12.00 28.51 11.50
CA LEU A 349 12.75 29.13 10.41
C LEU A 349 13.95 28.29 9.95
N THR A 350 14.24 27.16 10.62
CA THR A 350 15.30 26.22 10.24
C THR A 350 14.78 25.06 9.40
N ASP A 351 15.70 24.35 8.73
CA ASP A 351 15.37 23.15 7.99
C ASP A 351 14.90 22.02 8.92
N THR A 352 14.14 21.11 8.33
CA THR A 352 13.62 19.90 8.97
C THR A 352 14.00 18.68 8.14
N ASN A 353 13.73 17.49 8.68
CA ASN A 353 14.17 16.23 8.10
C ASN A 353 13.01 15.43 7.48
N THR A 354 13.36 14.37 6.74
CA THR A 354 12.39 13.48 6.10
C THR A 354 11.39 12.87 7.10
N ARG A 355 11.84 12.54 8.31
CA ARG A 355 10.97 11.95 9.34
C ARG A 355 9.86 12.88 9.76
N GLU A 356 10.16 14.15 10.01
CA GLU A 356 9.13 15.15 10.33
C GLU A 356 8.17 15.38 9.16
N MET A 357 8.63 15.29 7.91
CA MET A 357 7.75 15.35 6.73
C MET A 357 6.80 14.15 6.66
N VAL A 358 7.26 12.94 6.97
CA VAL A 358 6.40 11.75 7.03
C VAL A 358 5.34 11.88 8.14
N LEU A 359 5.74 12.34 9.33
CA LEU A 359 4.82 12.54 10.47
C LEU A 359 3.78 13.64 10.20
N ARG A 360 4.19 14.75 9.59
CA ARG A 360 3.26 15.82 9.18
C ARG A 360 2.31 15.35 8.10
N THR A 361 2.75 14.53 7.15
CA THR A 361 1.89 13.90 6.15
C THR A 361 0.86 12.98 6.79
N ALA A 362 1.26 12.19 7.80
CA ALA A 362 0.35 11.36 8.58
C ALA A 362 -0.79 12.19 9.17
N ARG A 363 -0.47 13.33 9.81
CA ARG A 363 -1.45 14.24 10.40
C ARG A 363 -2.38 14.86 9.35
N ASN A 364 -1.86 15.23 8.18
CA ASN A 364 -2.68 15.75 7.07
C ASN A 364 -3.67 14.70 6.56
N ILE A 365 -3.24 13.44 6.43
CA ILE A 365 -4.09 12.31 6.04
C ILE A 365 -5.16 12.06 7.11
N MET A 366 -4.78 11.96 8.40
CA MET A 366 -5.72 11.76 9.51
C MET A 366 -6.81 12.83 9.53
N ASN A 367 -6.43 14.11 9.42
CA ASN A 367 -7.38 15.23 9.39
C ASN A 367 -8.32 15.16 8.18
N SER A 368 -7.79 14.77 7.01
CA SER A 368 -8.59 14.61 5.79
C SER A 368 -9.61 13.48 5.93
N VAL A 369 -9.18 12.31 6.42
CA VAL A 369 -10.06 11.16 6.65
C VAL A 369 -11.14 11.48 7.68
N GLN A 370 -10.78 12.13 8.81
CA GLN A 370 -11.74 12.51 9.83
C GLN A 370 -12.81 13.47 9.26
N THR A 371 -12.38 14.49 8.50
CA THR A 371 -13.31 15.43 7.86
C THR A 371 -14.28 14.73 6.90
N ILE A 372 -13.78 13.76 6.10
CA ILE A 372 -14.62 13.00 5.17
C ILE A 372 -15.63 12.16 5.94
N ARG A 373 -15.20 11.43 6.97
CA ARG A 373 -16.08 10.61 7.82
C ARG A 373 -17.16 11.44 8.52
N GLU A 374 -16.81 12.64 9.00
CA GLU A 374 -17.78 13.58 9.60
C GLU A 374 -18.82 14.07 8.57
N ALA A 375 -18.41 14.32 7.33
CA ALA A 375 -19.31 14.70 6.25
C ALA A 375 -20.24 13.54 5.83
N GLU A 376 -19.71 12.32 5.77
CA GLU A 376 -20.47 11.10 5.42
C GLU A 376 -21.44 10.69 6.54
N ALA A 377 -21.08 10.86 7.81
CA ALA A 377 -21.97 10.56 8.93
C ALA A 377 -23.28 11.40 8.94
N GLY A 378 -23.27 12.56 8.29
CA GLY A 378 -24.45 13.39 8.07
C GLY A 378 -25.41 12.85 6.99
N MET A 379 -24.96 11.91 6.15
CA MET A 379 -25.75 11.31 5.07
C MET A 379 -26.44 10.03 5.57
N ARG A 380 -27.78 9.99 5.52
CA ARG A 380 -28.56 8.83 5.98
C ARG A 380 -28.50 7.59 5.07
N ASN A 381 -27.91 7.70 3.88
CA ASN A 381 -27.86 6.61 2.91
C ASN A 381 -26.52 5.87 3.01
N VAL A 382 -26.58 4.55 3.24
CA VAL A 382 -25.43 3.66 3.12
C VAL A 382 -25.04 3.59 1.64
N GLN A 383 -24.00 4.33 1.25
CA GLN A 383 -23.49 4.37 -0.12
C GLN A 383 -22.07 3.80 -0.16
N ALA A 384 -21.74 3.08 -1.23
CA ALA A 384 -20.40 2.56 -1.46
C ALA A 384 -19.46 3.62 -2.09
N SER A 385 -19.37 4.80 -1.48
CA SER A 385 -18.51 5.92 -1.94
C SER A 385 -17.05 5.48 -2.10
N TRP A 386 -16.61 4.54 -1.27
CA TRP A 386 -15.27 3.95 -1.27
C TRP A 386 -14.89 3.26 -2.58
N VAL A 387 -15.85 2.79 -3.40
CA VAL A 387 -15.54 2.12 -4.68
C VAL A 387 -14.86 3.07 -5.66
N ASN A 388 -15.24 4.35 -5.61
CA ASN A 388 -14.68 5.41 -6.45
C ASN A 388 -13.63 6.26 -5.73
N ALA A 389 -13.38 5.99 -4.45
CA ALA A 389 -12.39 6.73 -3.67
C ALA A 389 -10.97 6.27 -4.05
N SER A 390 -10.11 7.22 -4.38
CA SER A 390 -8.69 6.97 -4.61
C SER A 390 -7.86 8.06 -3.93
N PRO A 391 -7.01 7.70 -2.95
CA PRO A 391 -6.73 6.36 -2.43
C PRO A 391 -7.83 5.84 -1.48
N ASP A 392 -7.76 4.55 -1.12
CA ASP A 392 -8.67 3.95 -0.14
C ASP A 392 -8.49 4.60 1.24
N MET A 393 -9.59 5.05 1.84
CA MET A 393 -9.54 5.82 3.09
C MET A 393 -9.09 5.00 4.29
N ASP A 394 -9.50 3.73 4.37
CA ASP A 394 -9.16 2.86 5.50
C ASP A 394 -7.69 2.48 5.45
N ASN A 395 -7.18 2.11 4.26
CA ASN A 395 -5.75 1.87 4.07
C ASN A 395 -4.92 3.15 4.29
N ALA A 396 -5.41 4.32 3.83
CA ALA A 396 -4.74 5.60 4.07
C ALA A 396 -4.63 5.91 5.57
N PHE A 397 -5.73 5.77 6.33
CA PHE A 397 -5.71 5.97 7.77
C PHE A 397 -4.81 4.94 8.47
N TYR A 398 -4.90 3.67 8.08
CA TYR A 398 -4.07 2.61 8.63
C TYR A 398 -2.56 2.87 8.43
N ALA A 399 -2.18 3.38 7.26
CA ALA A 399 -0.81 3.83 6.98
C ALA A 399 -0.32 4.88 8.00
N THR A 400 -1.20 5.83 8.38
CA THR A 400 -0.85 6.87 9.35
C THR A 400 -0.63 6.32 10.76
N ILE A 401 -1.40 5.31 11.18
CA ILE A 401 -1.23 4.67 12.49
C ILE A 401 0.16 4.03 12.56
N TRP A 402 0.55 3.30 11.51
CA TRP A 402 1.88 2.69 11.41
C TRP A 402 3.00 3.74 11.41
N ALA A 403 2.90 4.76 10.58
CA ALA A 403 3.91 5.82 10.52
C ALA A 403 4.06 6.53 11.87
N MET A 404 2.95 6.83 12.57
CA MET A 404 2.98 7.49 13.88
C MET A 404 3.53 6.58 14.99
N LEU A 405 3.27 5.28 14.93
CA LEU A 405 3.78 4.30 15.89
C LEU A 405 5.28 4.09 15.74
N LEU A 406 5.77 3.94 14.49
CA LEU A 406 7.17 3.70 14.17
C LEU A 406 8.01 4.96 14.35
N LEU A 407 7.57 6.09 13.77
CA LEU A 407 8.34 7.33 13.70
C LEU A 407 8.00 8.32 14.80
N GLY A 408 7.03 8.04 15.69
CA GLY A 408 6.66 8.88 16.84
C GLY A 408 7.88 9.38 17.64
N PRO A 409 7.74 10.44 18.44
CA PRO A 409 8.88 11.25 18.91
C PRO A 409 10.02 10.40 19.46
N ASN A 410 11.23 10.83 19.14
CA ASN A 410 12.50 10.15 19.43
C ASN A 410 12.48 9.45 20.80
N ASP A 411 13.08 8.26 20.83
CA ASP A 411 13.58 7.67 22.07
C ASP A 411 14.74 8.57 22.57
N ASP A 412 14.41 9.77 23.06
CA ASP A 412 15.34 10.57 23.86
C ASP A 412 15.55 9.77 25.15
N PRO A 413 16.78 9.34 25.48
CA PRO A 413 17.07 8.58 26.69
C PRO A 413 16.58 9.31 27.95
N SER A 414 16.42 10.63 27.90
CA SER A 414 15.91 11.45 29.00
C SER A 414 14.38 11.45 29.12
N ASN A 415 13.63 10.96 28.11
CA ASN A 415 12.17 11.09 28.00
C ASN A 415 11.46 9.81 27.48
N ILE A 416 12.01 8.63 27.76
CA ILE A 416 11.48 7.29 27.38
C ILE A 416 9.98 7.12 27.76
N GLY A 417 9.55 7.75 28.86
CA GLY A 417 8.16 7.75 29.31
C GLY A 417 7.19 8.37 28.29
N HIS A 418 7.54 9.51 27.68
CA HIS A 418 6.67 10.22 26.73
C HIS A 418 6.50 9.44 25.41
N THR A 419 7.55 8.79 24.93
CA THR A 419 7.49 7.99 23.69
C THR A 419 6.62 6.75 23.87
N THR A 420 6.76 6.05 24.99
CA THR A 420 5.95 4.87 25.33
C THR A 420 4.47 5.24 25.47
N ILE A 421 4.15 6.36 26.12
CA ILE A 421 2.77 6.85 26.26
C ILE A 421 2.14 7.11 24.90
N ARG A 422 2.85 7.76 23.96
CA ARG A 422 2.30 8.02 22.63
C ARG A 422 2.12 6.76 21.80
N ARG A 423 3.08 5.81 21.83
CA ARG A 423 2.91 4.51 21.14
C ARG A 423 1.68 3.76 21.66
N ARG A 424 1.44 3.79 22.98
CA ARG A 424 0.24 3.19 23.60
C ARG A 424 -1.07 3.81 23.12
N GLN A 425 -1.11 5.10 22.78
CA GLN A 425 -2.33 5.75 22.29
C GLN A 425 -2.76 5.22 20.92
N TYR A 426 -1.82 4.81 20.06
CA TYR A 426 -2.13 4.30 18.72
C TYR A 426 -2.42 2.79 18.70
N LEU A 427 -1.99 2.05 19.73
CA LEU A 427 -2.10 0.60 19.77
C LEU A 427 -3.56 0.07 19.66
N PRO A 428 -4.57 0.65 20.36
CA PRO A 428 -5.95 0.20 20.22
C PRO A 428 -6.47 0.35 18.78
N TYR A 429 -6.24 1.50 18.15
CA TYR A 429 -6.66 1.76 16.77
C TYR A 429 -5.98 0.81 15.79
N LEU A 430 -4.71 0.50 16.02
CA LEU A 430 -3.96 -0.46 15.24
C LEU A 430 -4.61 -1.85 15.34
N LEU A 431 -4.85 -2.35 16.56
CA LEU A 431 -5.46 -3.65 16.82
C LEU A 431 -6.88 -3.78 16.25
N GLU A 432 -7.68 -2.71 16.34
CA GLU A 432 -9.01 -2.65 15.74
C GLU A 432 -8.94 -2.83 14.21
N HIS A 433 -8.05 -2.10 13.52
CA HIS A 433 -7.90 -2.23 12.07
C HIS A 433 -7.45 -3.64 11.65
N PHE A 434 -6.53 -4.26 12.40
CA PHE A 434 -6.12 -5.64 12.15
C PHE A 434 -7.29 -6.62 12.24
N GLN A 435 -8.05 -6.56 13.34
CA GLN A 435 -9.14 -7.51 13.59
C GLN A 435 -10.26 -7.36 12.56
N MET A 436 -10.58 -6.13 12.17
CA MET A 436 -11.70 -5.83 11.27
C MET A 436 -11.35 -6.04 9.79
N HIS A 437 -10.19 -5.54 9.37
CA HIS A 437 -9.87 -5.41 7.94
C HIS A 437 -8.73 -6.32 7.49
N PHE A 438 -7.67 -6.47 8.30
CA PHE A 438 -6.41 -7.11 7.85
C PHE A 438 -5.86 -8.15 8.85
N PRO A 439 -6.60 -9.24 9.12
CA PRO A 439 -6.23 -10.20 10.15
C PRO A 439 -4.91 -10.94 9.85
N TRP A 440 -4.52 -11.03 8.58
CA TRP A 440 -3.26 -11.65 8.15
C TRP A 440 -2.03 -10.76 8.34
N ASP A 441 -2.19 -9.47 8.62
CA ASP A 441 -1.08 -8.57 8.92
C ASP A 441 -0.54 -8.81 10.36
N VAL A 442 -1.10 -9.77 11.10
CA VAL A 442 -0.70 -10.15 12.47
C VAL A 442 0.81 -10.43 12.63
N THR A 443 1.49 -10.92 11.59
CA THR A 443 2.95 -11.14 11.64
C THR A 443 3.74 -9.83 11.64
N LEU A 444 3.17 -8.73 11.12
CA LEU A 444 3.77 -7.40 11.19
C LEU A 444 3.78 -6.89 12.63
N LEU A 445 2.79 -7.25 13.45
CA LEU A 445 2.84 -6.96 14.89
C LEU A 445 4.06 -7.61 15.52
N SER A 446 4.25 -8.92 15.30
CA SER A 446 5.40 -9.64 15.86
C SER A 446 6.74 -9.10 15.40
N ARG A 447 6.83 -8.69 14.13
CA ARG A 447 8.08 -8.21 13.53
C ARG A 447 8.43 -6.77 13.93
N TYR A 448 7.44 -5.88 14.03
CA TYR A 448 7.70 -4.43 14.16
C TYR A 448 7.13 -3.80 15.44
N VAL A 449 6.02 -4.31 15.99
CA VAL A 449 5.33 -3.67 17.13
C VAL A 449 5.73 -4.30 18.46
N ILE A 450 5.61 -5.61 18.59
CA ILE A 450 5.91 -6.32 19.84
C ILE A 450 7.32 -6.01 20.36
N PRO A 451 8.38 -5.91 19.51
CA PRO A 451 9.71 -5.55 19.99
C PRO A 451 9.78 -4.22 20.75
N MET A 452 8.89 -3.27 20.43
CA MET A 452 8.80 -1.97 21.11
C MET A 452 8.23 -2.08 22.53
N PHE A 453 7.61 -3.20 22.88
CA PHE A 453 6.90 -3.43 24.14
C PHE A 453 7.40 -4.65 24.92
N TYR A 454 8.52 -5.28 24.55
CA TYR A 454 9.00 -6.51 25.22
C TYR A 454 9.16 -6.35 26.74
N ASN A 455 9.62 -5.19 27.20
CA ASN A 455 9.81 -4.89 28.62
C ASN A 455 8.56 -4.28 29.28
N GLN A 456 7.39 -4.39 28.64
CA GLN A 456 6.14 -3.80 29.10
C GLN A 456 5.02 -4.86 29.17
N PRO A 457 3.97 -4.67 29.99
CA PRO A 457 2.84 -5.61 30.06
C PRO A 457 2.13 -5.79 28.71
N GLU A 458 2.11 -4.74 27.88
CA GLU A 458 1.51 -4.79 26.54
C GLU A 458 2.20 -5.81 25.64
N GLY A 459 3.53 -5.98 25.73
CA GLY A 459 4.27 -6.94 24.89
C GLY A 459 3.80 -8.38 25.08
N HIS A 460 3.58 -8.79 26.33
CA HIS A 460 3.07 -10.12 26.66
C HIS A 460 1.63 -10.32 26.15
N ARG A 461 0.76 -9.32 26.32
CA ARG A 461 -0.62 -9.36 25.81
C ARG A 461 -0.66 -9.45 24.28
N LEU A 462 0.20 -8.71 23.60
CA LEU A 462 0.31 -8.76 22.14
C LEU A 462 0.82 -10.12 21.67
N LEU A 463 1.80 -10.72 22.35
CA LEU A 463 2.26 -12.08 22.03
C LEU A 463 1.14 -13.11 22.16
N GLN A 464 0.39 -13.08 23.27
CA GLN A 464 -0.77 -13.95 23.47
C GLN A 464 -1.85 -13.72 22.41
N PHE A 465 -2.10 -12.47 22.04
CA PHE A 465 -3.04 -12.12 20.99
C PHE A 465 -2.63 -12.73 19.63
N VAL A 466 -1.36 -12.59 19.22
CA VAL A 466 -0.84 -13.19 17.99
C VAL A 466 -0.92 -14.72 18.04
N GLN A 467 -0.54 -15.33 19.16
CA GLN A 467 -0.63 -16.79 19.35
C GLN A 467 -2.08 -17.28 19.23
N SER A 468 -3.02 -16.58 19.86
CA SER A 468 -4.46 -16.90 19.79
C SER A 468 -4.99 -16.81 18.35
N MET A 469 -4.66 -15.74 17.62
CA MET A 469 -5.08 -15.60 16.22
C MET A 469 -4.57 -16.74 15.33
N ASN A 470 -3.27 -17.07 15.43
CA ASN A 470 -2.69 -18.17 14.66
C ASN A 470 -3.30 -19.53 15.06
N HIS A 471 -3.56 -19.74 16.36
CA HIS A 471 -4.19 -20.96 16.83
C HIS A 471 -5.62 -21.11 16.27
N VAL A 472 -6.42 -20.05 16.33
CA VAL A 472 -7.78 -20.02 15.76
C VAL A 472 -7.79 -20.25 14.25
N ASP A 473 -6.82 -19.67 13.52
CA ASP A 473 -6.66 -19.86 12.07
C ASP A 473 -6.27 -21.31 11.70
N SER A 474 -5.50 -21.99 12.56
CA SER A 474 -5.12 -23.40 12.34
C SER A 474 -6.24 -24.41 12.65
N MET A 475 -7.23 -24.01 13.44
CA MET A 475 -8.29 -24.91 13.90
C MET A 475 -9.38 -25.13 12.84
N PRO A 476 -9.94 -26.34 12.73
CA PRO A 476 -11.13 -26.57 11.92
C PRO A 476 -12.29 -25.73 12.44
N LYS A 477 -13.02 -25.06 11.53
CA LYS A 477 -14.27 -24.41 11.89
C LYS A 477 -15.32 -25.44 12.32
N PRO A 478 -16.15 -25.13 13.32
CA PRO A 478 -17.24 -26.02 13.71
C PRO A 478 -18.25 -26.14 12.57
N ILE A 479 -18.73 -27.36 12.31
CA ILE A 479 -19.75 -27.60 11.28
C ILE A 479 -21.11 -27.17 11.83
N ILE A 480 -21.74 -26.21 11.17
CA ILE A 480 -23.09 -25.72 11.44
C ILE A 480 -24.03 -26.31 10.38
N SER A 481 -24.75 -27.37 10.76
CA SER A 481 -25.67 -28.09 9.87
C SER A 481 -27.12 -27.70 10.09
N ARG A 482 -27.90 -27.65 9.00
CA ARG A 482 -29.35 -27.51 9.09
C ARG A 482 -29.98 -28.79 9.64
N SER A 483 -30.75 -28.66 10.71
CA SER A 483 -31.45 -29.75 11.39
C SER A 483 -32.84 -29.30 11.85
N GLU A 484 -33.59 -30.18 12.52
CA GLU A 484 -34.89 -29.81 13.12
C GLU A 484 -34.78 -28.59 14.07
N ARG A 485 -33.62 -28.40 14.71
CA ARG A 485 -33.35 -27.28 15.62
C ARG A 485 -33.17 -25.94 14.89
N THR A 486 -32.97 -25.95 13.58
CA THR A 486 -32.71 -24.76 12.76
C THR A 486 -33.89 -24.39 11.88
N THR A 487 -35.07 -24.93 12.16
CA THR A 487 -36.32 -24.70 11.39
C THR A 487 -36.73 -23.23 11.30
N LYS A 488 -36.31 -22.40 12.26
CA LYS A 488 -36.54 -20.94 12.25
C LYS A 488 -35.57 -20.14 11.38
N VAL A 489 -34.52 -20.77 10.84
CA VAL A 489 -33.52 -20.11 9.99
C VAL A 489 -34.03 -20.09 8.54
N ALA A 490 -34.77 -19.04 8.20
CA ALA A 490 -35.44 -18.89 6.91
C ALA A 490 -34.49 -18.64 5.71
N PHE A 491 -33.33 -18.03 5.93
CA PHE A 491 -32.42 -17.60 4.86
C PHE A 491 -31.11 -18.38 4.87
N LYS A 492 -30.40 -18.41 3.74
CA LYS A 492 -29.15 -19.17 3.55
C LYS A 492 -27.92 -18.29 3.44
N VAL A 493 -26.76 -18.84 3.79
CA VAL A 493 -25.47 -18.24 3.45
C VAL A 493 -25.38 -18.05 1.93
N GLY A 494 -24.89 -16.88 1.50
CA GLY A 494 -24.81 -16.48 0.10
C GLY A 494 -26.06 -15.79 -0.46
N GLN A 495 -27.16 -15.76 0.29
CA GLN A 495 -28.36 -15.06 -0.16
C GLN A 495 -28.19 -13.54 -0.04
N MET A 496 -28.46 -12.84 -1.15
CA MET A 496 -28.48 -11.38 -1.19
C MET A 496 -29.82 -10.84 -0.69
N PHE A 497 -29.78 -9.73 0.04
CA PHE A 497 -30.97 -9.10 0.60
C PHE A 497 -30.84 -7.58 0.67
N GLN A 498 -31.97 -6.92 0.85
CA GLN A 498 -32.08 -5.52 1.21
C GLN A 498 -32.62 -5.39 2.64
N HIS A 499 -32.04 -4.52 3.46
CA HIS A 499 -32.53 -4.30 4.81
C HIS A 499 -33.85 -3.52 4.80
N LYS A 500 -34.93 -4.07 5.35
CA LYS A 500 -36.29 -3.48 5.27
C LYS A 500 -36.37 -2.03 5.75
N ARG A 501 -35.69 -1.72 6.86
CA ARG A 501 -35.72 -0.38 7.47
C ARG A 501 -34.74 0.63 6.87
N TYR A 502 -33.56 0.16 6.44
CA TYR A 502 -32.43 1.04 6.12
C TYR A 502 -32.07 1.01 4.62
N GLY A 503 -32.67 0.10 3.85
CA GLY A 503 -32.55 0.05 2.40
C GLY A 503 -31.20 -0.39 1.85
N TYR A 504 -30.21 -0.68 2.71
CA TYR A 504 -28.88 -1.10 2.26
C TYR A 504 -28.90 -2.54 1.73
N GLU A 505 -28.00 -2.79 0.78
CA GLU A 505 -27.74 -4.09 0.18
C GLU A 505 -26.72 -4.87 1.04
N GLY A 506 -26.95 -6.16 1.22
CA GLY A 506 -26.00 -7.04 1.88
C GLY A 506 -26.16 -8.50 1.48
N VAL A 507 -25.19 -9.31 1.89
CA VAL A 507 -25.18 -10.77 1.69
C VAL A 507 -25.03 -11.47 3.04
N ILE A 508 -25.75 -12.58 3.22
CA ILE A 508 -25.68 -13.40 4.42
C ILE A 508 -24.40 -14.24 4.40
N THR A 509 -23.58 -14.11 5.44
CA THR A 509 -22.30 -14.82 5.61
C THR A 509 -22.34 -15.90 6.69
N GLY A 510 -23.36 -15.88 7.56
CA GLY A 510 -23.58 -16.85 8.64
C GLY A 510 -24.90 -16.57 9.36
N TRP A 511 -25.29 -17.45 10.27
CA TRP A 511 -26.55 -17.34 11.02
C TRP A 511 -26.48 -18.03 12.38
N ASP A 512 -27.31 -17.54 13.31
CA ASP A 512 -27.61 -18.12 14.61
C ASP A 512 -29.11 -18.37 14.76
N VAL A 513 -29.48 -19.43 15.47
CA VAL A 513 -30.90 -19.80 15.69
C VAL A 513 -31.62 -18.84 16.64
N VAL A 514 -30.87 -18.15 17.50
CA VAL A 514 -31.30 -17.12 18.45
C VAL A 514 -30.20 -16.06 18.52
N CYS A 515 -30.51 -14.88 19.06
CA CYS A 515 -29.50 -13.84 19.26
C CYS A 515 -28.37 -14.32 20.20
N ASP A 516 -27.13 -14.39 19.71
CA ASP A 516 -25.92 -14.75 20.48
C ASP A 516 -25.08 -13.53 20.89
N ALA A 517 -25.63 -12.31 20.73
CA ALA A 517 -24.97 -11.09 21.17
C ALA A 517 -25.05 -10.92 22.70
N ASN A 518 -24.10 -10.16 23.27
CA ASN A 518 -24.11 -9.85 24.70
C ASN A 518 -25.30 -8.93 25.10
N GLU A 519 -25.66 -8.92 26.38
CA GLU A 519 -26.80 -8.14 26.88
C GLU A 519 -26.66 -6.64 26.61
N ASP A 520 -25.44 -6.08 26.73
CA ASP A 520 -25.19 -4.67 26.43
C ASP A 520 -25.56 -4.32 24.98
N TRP A 521 -25.17 -5.18 24.03
CA TRP A 521 -25.52 -4.99 22.62
C TRP A 521 -27.02 -5.18 22.38
N ILE A 522 -27.64 -6.19 23.02
CA ILE A 522 -29.10 -6.43 22.93
C ILE A 522 -29.89 -5.21 23.40
N GLN A 523 -29.50 -4.61 24.52
CA GLN A 523 -30.13 -3.40 25.06
C GLN A 523 -29.91 -2.19 24.15
N ASN A 524 -28.67 -1.97 23.70
CA ASN A 524 -28.32 -0.85 22.81
C ASN A 524 -29.07 -0.90 21.48
N MET A 525 -29.19 -2.10 20.90
CA MET A 525 -29.91 -2.33 19.64
C MET A 525 -31.41 -2.54 19.82
N ARG A 526 -31.90 -2.52 21.08
CA ARG A 526 -33.30 -2.73 21.47
C ARG A 526 -33.91 -3.99 20.87
N VAL A 527 -33.15 -5.09 20.88
CA VAL A 527 -33.59 -6.36 20.26
C VAL A 527 -34.87 -6.89 20.89
N ASP A 528 -35.06 -6.73 22.19
CA ASP A 528 -36.29 -7.19 22.87
C ASP A 528 -37.54 -6.38 22.52
N ALA A 529 -37.37 -5.18 21.95
CA ALA A 529 -38.47 -4.37 21.46
C ALA A 529 -38.86 -4.73 20.01
N LEU A 530 -38.12 -5.64 19.36
CA LEU A 530 -38.48 -6.14 18.04
C LEU A 530 -39.71 -7.06 18.12
N PRO A 531 -40.58 -7.08 17.10
CA PRO A 531 -41.77 -7.93 17.06
C PRO A 531 -41.54 -9.40 17.42
N ASN A 532 -40.42 -9.99 16.99
CA ASN A 532 -40.09 -11.39 17.31
C ASN A 532 -39.00 -11.52 18.40
N GLY A 533 -38.56 -10.41 18.99
CA GLY A 533 -37.56 -10.35 20.05
C GLY A 533 -36.24 -11.07 19.73
N ARG A 534 -35.54 -11.52 20.77
CA ARG A 534 -34.27 -12.28 20.66
C ARG A 534 -34.42 -13.76 20.28
N ASN A 535 -35.65 -14.29 20.28
CA ASN A 535 -35.95 -15.73 20.06
C ASN A 535 -36.19 -16.12 18.59
N GLN A 536 -35.83 -15.23 17.67
CA GLN A 536 -35.79 -15.44 16.22
C GLN A 536 -34.36 -15.66 15.75
N ALA A 537 -34.20 -16.12 14.50
CA ALA A 537 -32.87 -16.25 13.90
C ALA A 537 -32.23 -14.88 13.65
N PHE A 538 -30.92 -14.80 13.83
CA PHE A 538 -30.10 -13.64 13.50
C PHE A 538 -29.04 -14.04 12.47
N TYR A 539 -28.61 -13.10 11.65
CA TYR A 539 -27.72 -13.33 10.53
C TYR A 539 -26.50 -12.41 10.60
N HIS A 540 -25.33 -12.98 10.38
CA HIS A 540 -24.11 -12.22 10.10
C HIS A 540 -24.12 -11.82 8.64
N VAL A 541 -24.05 -10.52 8.36
CA VAL A 541 -24.17 -9.99 7.01
C VAL A 541 -23.00 -9.11 6.65
N LEU A 542 -22.52 -9.25 5.42
CA LEU A 542 -21.56 -8.35 4.79
C LEU A 542 -22.34 -7.31 3.98
N VAL A 543 -22.07 -6.04 4.24
CA VAL A 543 -22.76 -4.89 3.62
C VAL A 543 -21.85 -4.22 2.59
N CYS A 544 -22.45 -3.58 1.59
CA CYS A 544 -21.72 -2.91 0.50
C CYS A 544 -20.82 -1.73 0.97
N ASP A 545 -20.91 -1.29 2.23
CA ASP A 545 -20.06 -0.26 2.85
C ASP A 545 -18.85 -0.83 3.61
N LYS A 546 -18.50 -2.10 3.38
CA LYS A 546 -17.45 -2.88 4.09
C LYS A 546 -17.81 -3.28 5.53
N SER A 547 -18.96 -2.88 6.07
CA SER A 547 -19.34 -3.24 7.43
C SER A 547 -19.85 -4.69 7.52
N VAL A 548 -19.56 -5.33 8.65
CA VAL A 548 -20.18 -6.58 9.06
C VAL A 548 -21.25 -6.24 10.10
N ARG A 549 -22.47 -6.71 9.90
CA ARG A 549 -23.61 -6.41 10.77
C ARG A 549 -24.28 -7.69 11.26
N TYR A 550 -25.02 -7.58 12.37
CA TYR A 550 -25.82 -8.65 12.93
C TYR A 550 -27.30 -8.28 12.85
N VAL A 551 -28.06 -9.01 12.04
CA VAL A 551 -29.39 -8.59 11.58
C VAL A 551 -30.44 -9.65 11.93
N ALA A 552 -31.51 -9.21 12.59
CA ALA A 552 -32.66 -10.07 12.88
C ALA A 552 -33.38 -10.51 11.60
N ALA A 553 -33.86 -11.77 11.55
CA ALA A 553 -34.57 -12.35 10.41
C ALA A 553 -35.68 -11.45 9.88
N GLU A 554 -36.45 -10.83 10.77
CA GLU A 554 -37.58 -9.99 10.36
C GLU A 554 -37.19 -8.74 9.57
N ASN A 555 -35.94 -8.28 9.67
CA ASN A 555 -35.43 -7.10 8.95
C ASN A 555 -34.82 -7.44 7.58
N ILE A 556 -34.76 -8.72 7.21
CA ILE A 556 -34.20 -9.19 5.94
C ILE A 556 -35.31 -9.29 4.89
N GLN A 557 -35.12 -8.62 3.75
CA GLN A 557 -35.95 -8.75 2.56
C GLN A 557 -35.09 -9.32 1.42
N PRO A 558 -35.29 -10.58 1.00
CA PRO A 558 -34.61 -11.11 -0.19
C PRO A 558 -34.82 -10.18 -1.38
N VAL A 559 -33.76 -9.99 -2.17
CA VAL A 559 -33.84 -9.21 -3.41
C VAL A 559 -34.68 -9.95 -4.45
N SER A 560 -35.18 -9.22 -5.44
CA SER A 560 -35.89 -9.83 -6.56
C SER A 560 -34.94 -10.64 -7.45
N GLU A 561 -35.47 -11.61 -8.19
CA GLU A 561 -34.70 -12.43 -9.15
C GLU A 561 -34.03 -11.59 -10.25
N HIS A 562 -34.42 -10.33 -10.47
CA HIS A 562 -33.82 -9.47 -11.48
C HIS A 562 -32.72 -8.55 -10.92
N THR A 563 -32.43 -8.65 -9.63
CA THR A 563 -31.48 -7.77 -8.95
C THR A 563 -30.08 -8.37 -8.97
N TYR A 564 -29.16 -7.69 -9.64
CA TYR A 564 -27.74 -8.04 -9.65
C TYR A 564 -27.00 -7.35 -8.50
N PRO A 565 -25.97 -7.99 -7.93
CA PRO A 565 -25.17 -7.38 -6.88
C PRO A 565 -24.45 -6.12 -7.37
N SER A 566 -24.33 -5.12 -6.52
CA SER A 566 -23.50 -3.96 -6.83
C SER A 566 -22.02 -4.32 -6.99
N GLU A 567 -21.26 -3.52 -7.75
CA GLU A 567 -19.80 -3.69 -7.90
C GLU A 567 -19.09 -3.70 -6.53
N ALA A 568 -19.57 -2.86 -5.60
CA ALA A 568 -19.10 -2.81 -4.22
C ALA A 568 -19.23 -4.17 -3.53
N LEU A 569 -20.42 -4.77 -3.61
CA LEU A 569 -20.70 -6.05 -2.97
C LEU A 569 -19.92 -7.18 -3.65
N LEU A 570 -19.81 -7.20 -4.97
CA LEU A 570 -19.00 -8.19 -5.71
C LEU A 570 -17.53 -8.16 -5.25
N LYS A 571 -16.93 -6.98 -5.10
CA LYS A 571 -15.54 -6.83 -4.63
C LYS A 571 -15.35 -7.35 -3.20
N LEU A 572 -16.29 -7.11 -2.30
CA LEU A 572 -16.20 -7.53 -0.90
C LEU A 572 -16.56 -9.00 -0.69
N ALA A 573 -17.52 -9.52 -1.47
CA ALA A 573 -18.05 -10.88 -1.36
C ALA A 573 -16.96 -11.95 -1.52
N GLY A 574 -15.88 -11.66 -2.26
CA GLY A 574 -14.76 -12.59 -2.44
C GLY A 574 -14.14 -13.10 -1.13
N ARG A 575 -14.26 -12.37 -0.01
CA ARG A 575 -13.83 -12.86 1.30
C ARG A 575 -14.55 -14.15 1.73
N HIS A 576 -15.80 -14.31 1.34
CA HIS A 576 -16.69 -15.39 1.79
C HIS A 576 -17.20 -16.28 0.65
N PHE A 577 -17.16 -15.80 -0.60
CA PHE A 577 -17.83 -16.43 -1.74
C PHE A 577 -16.89 -16.59 -2.94
N LYS A 578 -17.06 -17.68 -3.67
CA LYS A 578 -16.28 -18.03 -4.86
C LYS A 578 -16.70 -17.21 -6.08
N ARG A 579 -18.00 -17.15 -6.32
CA ARG A 579 -18.60 -16.47 -7.48
C ARG A 579 -20.06 -16.12 -7.21
N TRP A 580 -20.62 -15.27 -8.05
CA TRP A 580 -22.05 -15.08 -8.15
C TRP A 580 -22.65 -16.16 -9.09
N ASP A 581 -23.78 -16.72 -8.73
CA ASP A 581 -24.53 -17.68 -9.54
C ASP A 581 -25.77 -17.00 -10.11
N ASP A 582 -25.69 -16.60 -11.38
CA ASP A 582 -26.78 -15.94 -12.09
C ASP A 582 -28.05 -16.80 -12.18
N ALA A 583 -27.93 -18.13 -12.21
CA ALA A 583 -29.09 -19.00 -12.35
C ALA A 583 -29.88 -19.13 -11.05
N ASN A 584 -29.20 -19.06 -9.91
CA ASN A 584 -29.80 -19.23 -8.58
C ASN A 584 -29.93 -17.90 -7.81
N HIS A 585 -29.46 -16.80 -8.37
CA HIS A 585 -29.42 -15.46 -7.75
C HIS A 585 -28.82 -15.46 -6.34
N CYS A 586 -27.72 -16.20 -6.17
CA CYS A 586 -27.03 -16.32 -4.90
C CYS A 586 -25.52 -16.37 -5.08
N PHE A 587 -24.80 -16.03 -4.02
CA PHE A 587 -23.36 -16.21 -3.97
C PHE A 587 -23.01 -17.64 -3.60
N VAL A 588 -22.08 -18.24 -4.35
CA VAL A 588 -21.58 -19.59 -4.08
C VAL A 588 -20.58 -19.54 -2.92
N SER A 589 -20.92 -20.18 -1.80
CA SER A 589 -20.08 -20.19 -0.59
C SER A 589 -18.68 -20.74 -0.84
N ASN A 590 -17.67 -20.00 -0.35
CA ASN A 590 -16.30 -20.48 -0.24
C ASN A 590 -16.05 -21.24 1.08
N VAL A 591 -17.08 -21.38 1.92
CA VAL A 591 -16.99 -21.88 3.31
C VAL A 591 -17.90 -23.09 3.51
N ARG A 592 -17.80 -24.07 2.60
CA ARG A 592 -18.55 -25.33 2.75
C ARG A 592 -18.13 -26.17 3.97
N GLU A 593 -16.96 -25.86 4.56
CA GLU A 593 -16.50 -26.51 5.79
C GLU A 593 -17.34 -26.12 7.01
N GLU A 594 -17.85 -24.89 7.08
CA GLU A 594 -18.64 -24.38 8.21
C GLU A 594 -20.14 -24.56 7.97
N TYR A 595 -20.62 -24.23 6.77
CA TYR A 595 -22.04 -24.35 6.40
C TYR A 595 -22.21 -25.29 5.19
N PRO A 596 -22.16 -26.64 5.36
CA PRO A 596 -22.14 -27.58 4.22
C PRO A 596 -23.48 -27.75 3.48
N HIS A 597 -24.59 -27.28 4.06
CA HIS A 597 -25.95 -27.40 3.48
C HIS A 597 -26.50 -26.09 2.93
N ASP A 598 -25.73 -25.01 3.04
CA ASP A 598 -26.00 -23.70 2.42
C ASP A 598 -25.04 -23.55 1.23
#